data_AF-A0A101UDN7-F1
#
_entry.id   AF-A0A101UDN7-F1
#
_cell.length_a   1.000
_cell.length_b   1.000
_cell.length_c   1.000
_cell.angle_alpha   90.00
_cell.angle_beta   90.00
_cell.angle_gamma   90.00
#
_symmetry.space_group_name_H-M   'P 1'
#
loop_
_entity.id
_entity.type
_entity.pdbx_description
1 polymer ?
#
loop_
_entity_poly.entity_id
_entity_poly.type
_entity_poly.pdbx_seq_one_letter_code
_entity_poly.pdbx_strand_id
1 'polypeptide(L)'
;MPFAFMLAFGILGALTALLAVINTVQVFLGCQLVKPSASRRSPRQLRAESAAAAVVMSGASLTAFGVLVGGLWPAAGVLVLLPGWIALAVVRRQFAAQSERMKLS
;
A
#
# COMPACT_ATOMS: atom_id res chain seq x y z
N MET A 1 -26.81 -5.70 -13.74
CA MET A 1 -26.27 -5.48 -12.39
C MET A 1 -25.05 -6.35 -12.04
N PRO A 2 -24.94 -7.66 -12.37
CA PRO A 2 -23.77 -8.46 -11.96
C PRO A 2 -22.49 -8.13 -12.74
N PHE A 3 -22.59 -7.79 -14.03
CA PHE A 3 -21.42 -7.50 -14.87
C PHE A 3 -20.65 -6.25 -14.42
N ALA A 4 -21.34 -5.13 -14.17
CA ALA A 4 -20.71 -3.90 -13.70
C ALA A 4 -20.01 -4.08 -12.34
N PHE A 5 -20.60 -4.89 -11.46
CA PHE A 5 -20.00 -5.25 -10.17
C PHE A 5 -18.74 -6.08 -10.36
N MET A 6 -18.79 -7.13 -11.18
CA MET A 6 -17.61 -7.95 -11.47
C MET A 6 -16.48 -7.14 -12.10
N LEU A 7 -16.82 -6.25 -13.04
CA LEU A 7 -15.87 -5.36 -13.69
C LEU A 7 -15.21 -4.40 -12.68
N ALA A 8 -16.00 -3.80 -11.78
CA ALA A 8 -15.49 -2.88 -10.77
C ALA A 8 -14.50 -3.55 -9.81
N PHE A 9 -14.84 -4.71 -9.26
CA PHE A 9 -13.95 -5.45 -8.34
C PHE A 9 -12.74 -6.04 -9.07
N GLY A 10 -12.90 -6.48 -10.32
CA GLY A 10 -11.78 -6.95 -11.14
C GLY A 10 -10.77 -5.84 -11.44
N ILE A 11 -11.24 -4.66 -11.85
CA ILE A 11 -10.39 -3.48 -12.09
C ILE A 11 -9.71 -3.05 -10.79
N LEU A 12 -10.46 -2.95 -9.69
CA LEU A 12 -9.91 -2.56 -8.39
C LEU A 12 -8.84 -3.56 -7.91
N GLY A 13 -9.11 -4.85 -8.02
CA GLY A 13 -8.17 -5.92 -7.66
C GLY A 13 -6.89 -5.87 -8.49
N ALA A 14 -7.00 -5.63 -9.79
CA ALA A 14 -5.86 -5.50 -10.68
C ALA A 14 -5.03 -4.24 -10.40
N LEU A 15 -5.67 -3.09 -10.20
CA LEU A 15 -4.99 -1.83 -9.89
C LEU A 15 -4.24 -1.90 -8.56
N THR A 16 -4.87 -2.46 -7.54
CA THR A 16 -4.23 -2.64 -6.23
C THR A 16 -3.09 -3.65 -6.29
N ALA A 17 -3.22 -4.74 -7.06
CA ALA A 17 -2.10 -5.66 -7.31
C ALA A 17 -0.91 -4.93 -7.98
N LEU A 18 -1.18 -4.13 -9.02
CA LEU A 18 -0.15 -3.37 -9.73
C LEU A 18 0.57 -2.39 -8.79
N LEU A 19 -0.20 -1.66 -7.97
CA LEU A 19 0.36 -0.75 -6.97
C LEU A 19 1.19 -1.49 -5.92
N ALA A 20 0.78 -2.69 -5.50
CA ALA A 20 1.55 -3.52 -4.59
C ALA A 20 2.92 -3.89 -5.19
N VAL A 21 2.96 -4.27 -6.47
CA VAL A 21 4.20 -4.56 -7.20
C VAL A 21 5.09 -3.33 -7.28
N ILE A 22 4.55 -2.19 -7.70
CA ILE A 22 5.31 -0.93 -7.79
C ILE A 22 5.93 -0.58 -6.43
N ASN A 23 5.13 -0.64 -5.36
CA ASN A 23 5.60 -0.35 -4.01
C ASN A 23 6.68 -1.34 -3.57
N THR A 24 6.53 -2.64 -3.86
CA THR A 24 7.55 -3.66 -3.57
C THR A 24 8.86 -3.36 -4.27
N VAL A 25 8.82 -2.99 -5.55
CA VAL A 25 10.01 -2.58 -6.31
C VAL A 25 10.67 -1.36 -5.66
N GLN A 26 9.90 -0.37 -5.19
CA GLN A 26 10.44 0.78 -4.47
C GLN A 26 11.11 0.41 -3.14
N VAL A 27 10.65 -0.64 -2.45
CA VAL A 27 11.33 -1.16 -1.24
C VAL A 27 12.73 -1.66 -1.59
N PHE A 28 12.86 -2.45 -2.66
CA PHE A 28 14.13 -3.02 -3.07
C PHE A 28 15.12 -1.96 -3.56
N LEU A 29 14.68 -1.05 -4.43
CA LEU A 29 15.55 0.02 -4.91
C LEU A 29 15.84 1.08 -3.83
N GLY A 30 14.89 1.34 -2.93
CA GLY A 30 14.97 2.48 -2.01
C GLY A 30 14.81 3.85 -2.67
N CYS A 31 14.31 3.87 -3.91
CA CYS A 31 14.11 5.06 -4.71
C CYS A 31 12.64 5.16 -5.13
N GLN A 32 12.13 6.39 -5.25
CA GLN A 32 10.84 6.64 -5.87
C GLN A 32 10.92 6.36 -7.37
N LEU A 33 10.12 5.41 -7.85
CA LEU A 33 9.93 5.16 -9.28
C LEU A 33 9.18 6.30 -9.97
N VAL A 34 8.35 7.02 -9.22
CA VAL A 34 7.58 8.17 -9.72
C VAL A 34 8.15 9.44 -9.10
N LYS A 35 8.88 10.22 -9.91
CA LYS A 35 9.40 11.57 -9.60
C LYS A 35 10.55 11.59 -8.55
N PRO A 36 11.73 11.02 -8.87
CA PRO A 36 12.84 10.87 -7.91
C PRO A 36 13.46 12.20 -7.44
N SER A 37 13.41 13.28 -8.22
CA SER A 37 14.26 14.46 -7.99
C SER A 37 13.71 15.54 -7.05
N ALA A 38 12.52 15.39 -6.46
CA ALA A 38 11.87 16.45 -5.66
C ALA A 38 11.54 16.07 -4.21
N SER A 39 11.70 14.80 -3.83
CA SER A 39 11.29 14.32 -2.51
C SER A 39 12.44 14.47 -1.51
N ARG A 40 12.29 15.34 -0.50
CA ARG A 40 13.20 15.45 0.66
C ARG A 40 13.16 14.24 1.61
N ARG A 41 12.47 13.15 1.23
CA ARG A 41 12.34 11.96 2.09
C ARG A 41 13.61 11.12 2.02
N SER A 42 14.07 10.64 3.19
CA SER A 42 15.22 9.74 3.25
C SER A 42 14.91 8.39 2.57
N PRO A 43 15.91 7.70 2.00
CA PRO A 43 15.71 6.37 1.42
C PRO A 43 15.10 5.36 2.40
N ARG A 44 15.44 5.46 3.69
CA ARG A 44 14.88 4.60 4.74
C ARG A 44 13.39 4.86 4.96
N GLN A 45 12.98 6.13 4.94
CA GLN A 45 11.56 6.51 5.02
C GLN A 45 10.78 5.98 3.82
N LEU A 46 11.33 6.13 2.61
CA LEU A 46 10.71 5.63 1.39
C LEU A 46 10.52 4.10 1.43
N ARG A 47 11.55 3.35 1.83
CA ARG A 47 11.45 1.88 1.94
C ARG A 47 10.38 1.45 2.92
N ALA A 48 10.29 2.10 4.09
CA ALA A 48 9.29 1.76 5.10
C ALA A 48 7.86 2.09 4.63
N GLU A 49 7.66 3.28 4.03
CA GLU A 49 6.36 3.68 3.49
C GLU A 49 5.92 2.78 2.34
N SER A 50 6.81 2.48 1.40
CA SER A 50 6.53 1.60 0.27
C SER A 50 6.28 0.16 0.72
N ALA A 51 6.99 -0.36 1.74
CA ALA A 51 6.75 -1.71 2.25
C ALA A 51 5.35 -1.84 2.86
N ALA A 52 4.97 -0.88 3.72
CA ALA A 52 3.64 -0.89 4.31
C ALA A 52 2.56 -0.69 3.25
N ALA A 53 2.78 0.20 2.27
CA ALA A 53 1.85 0.41 1.17
C ALA A 53 1.71 -0.84 0.28
N ALA A 54 2.79 -1.60 0.04
CA ALA A 54 2.73 -2.86 -0.68
C ALA A 54 1.79 -3.86 0.02
N VAL A 55 1.95 -4.03 1.34
CA VAL A 55 1.11 -4.95 2.14
C VAL A 55 -0.36 -4.53 2.12
N VAL A 56 -0.67 -3.24 2.28
CA VAL A 56 -2.05 -2.71 2.18
C VAL A 56 -2.65 -3.06 0.82
N MET A 57 -1.91 -2.80 -0.26
CA MET A 57 -2.38 -2.96 -1.62
C MET A 57 -2.55 -4.45 -1.98
N SER A 58 -1.69 -5.33 -1.46
CA SER A 58 -1.88 -6.78 -1.55
C SER A 58 -3.16 -7.24 -0.84
N GLY A 59 -3.41 -6.76 0.38
CA GLY A 59 -4.65 -7.06 1.11
C GLY A 59 -5.90 -6.53 0.40
N ALA A 60 -5.83 -5.33 -0.18
CA ALA A 60 -6.91 -4.74 -0.97
C ALA A 60 -7.21 -5.56 -2.23
N SER A 61 -6.17 -6.02 -2.92
CA SER A 61 -6.29 -6.88 -4.09
C SER A 61 -6.95 -8.22 -3.74
N LEU A 62 -6.47 -8.86 -2.66
CA LEU A 62 -7.02 -10.12 -2.18
C LEU A 62 -8.49 -9.99 -1.77
N THR A 63 -8.85 -8.87 -1.14
CA THR A 63 -10.24 -8.57 -0.77
C THR A 63 -11.09 -8.40 -2.01
N ALA A 64 -10.64 -7.62 -2.99
CA ALA A 64 -11.39 -7.32 -4.21
C ALA A 64 -11.61 -8.57 -5.08
N PHE A 65 -10.58 -9.39 -5.29
CA PHE A 65 -10.74 -10.67 -5.97
C PHE A 65 -11.52 -11.69 -5.13
N GLY A 66 -11.34 -11.69 -3.81
CA GLY A 66 -12.10 -12.53 -2.90
C GLY A 66 -13.60 -12.28 -2.95
N VAL A 67 -14.03 -11.04 -3.20
CA VAL A 67 -15.46 -10.71 -3.42
C VAL A 67 -16.02 -11.40 -4.66
N LEU A 68 -15.21 -11.58 -5.71
CA LEU A 68 -15.61 -12.28 -6.94
C LEU A 68 -15.67 -13.80 -6.76
N VAL A 69 -14.77 -14.36 -5.93
CA VAL A 69 -14.73 -15.79 -5.61
C VAL A 69 -15.83 -16.17 -4.60
N GLY A 70 -16.20 -15.25 -3.71
CA GLY A 70 -17.23 -15.45 -2.69
C GLY A 70 -16.72 -16.15 -1.42
N GLY A 71 -17.64 -16.51 -0.52
CA GLY A 71 -17.31 -17.19 0.75
C GLY A 71 -16.49 -16.31 1.71
N LEU A 72 -15.49 -16.90 2.36
CA LEU A 72 -14.63 -16.23 3.36
C LEU A 72 -13.36 -15.60 2.76
N TRP A 73 -13.15 -15.70 1.45
CA TRP A 73 -11.98 -15.11 0.77
C TRP A 73 -11.81 -13.60 1.00
N PRO A 74 -12.88 -12.77 1.01
CA PRO A 74 -12.74 -11.36 1.36
C PRO A 74 -12.17 -11.14 2.77
N ALA A 75 -12.54 -11.99 3.73
CA ALA A 75 -12.09 -11.87 5.12
C ALA A 75 -10.57 -12.13 5.24
N ALA A 76 -10.03 -13.06 4.46
CA ALA A 76 -8.58 -13.27 4.37
C ALA A 76 -7.86 -12.01 3.85
N GLY A 77 -8.44 -11.34 2.86
CA GLY A 77 -7.89 -10.07 2.35
C GLY A 77 -7.94 -8.95 3.40
N VAL A 78 -9.03 -8.84 4.15
CA VAL A 78 -9.19 -7.87 5.24
C VAL A 78 -8.16 -8.09 6.35
N LEU A 79 -7.89 -9.36 6.69
CA LEU A 79 -6.86 -9.73 7.68
C LEU A 79 -5.45 -9.29 7.26
N VAL A 80 -5.15 -9.20 5.97
CA VAL A 80 -3.87 -8.67 5.46
C VAL A 80 -3.89 -7.15 5.35
N LEU A 81 -5.03 -6.59 4.92
CA LEU A 81 -5.21 -5.16 4.70
C LEU A 81 -5.11 -4.35 6.00
N LEU A 82 -5.75 -4.79 7.09
CA LEU A 82 -5.75 -4.06 8.37
C LEU A 82 -4.34 -3.86 8.96
N PRO A 83 -3.53 -4.92 9.13
CA PRO A 83 -2.16 -4.78 9.64
C PRO A 83 -1.30 -3.91 8.73
N GLY A 84 -1.42 -4.06 7.40
CA GLY A 84 -0.74 -3.20 6.44
C GLY A 84 -1.11 -1.72 6.64
N TRP A 85 -2.39 -1.43 6.87
CA TRP A 85 -2.89 -0.07 7.03
C TRP A 85 -2.37 0.55 8.32
N ILE A 86 -2.40 -0.21 9.42
CA ILE A 86 -1.84 0.20 10.71
C ILE A 86 -0.35 0.48 10.56
N ALA A 87 0.40 -0.42 9.93
CA ALA A 87 1.83 -0.24 9.68
C ALA A 87 2.10 1.04 8.88
N LEU A 88 1.33 1.29 7.82
CA LEU A 88 1.48 2.48 6.99
C LEU A 88 1.19 3.77 7.78
N ALA A 89 0.13 3.77 8.59
CA ALA A 89 -0.21 4.89 9.45
C ALA A 89 0.88 5.16 10.50
N VAL A 90 1.41 4.12 11.14
CA VAL A 90 2.50 4.22 12.12
C VAL A 90 3.77 4.78 11.48
N VAL A 91 4.19 4.22 10.34
CA VAL A 91 5.37 4.68 9.59
C VAL A 91 5.24 6.16 9.23
N ARG A 92 4.10 6.58 8.68
CA ARG A 92 3.86 7.99 8.33
C ARG A 92 3.92 8.92 9.54
N ARG A 93 3.35 8.50 10.67
CA ARG A 93 3.38 9.26 11.93
C ARG A 93 4.80 9.40 12.50
N GLN A 94 5.58 8.32 12.49
CA GLN A 94 6.96 8.33 12.99
C GLN A 94 7.84 9.31 12.21
N PHE A 95 7.76 9.29 10.88
CA PHE A 95 8.56 10.19 10.05
C PHE A 95 8.07 11.65 10.07
N ALA A 96 6.76 11.89 10.23
CA ALA A 96 6.25 13.24 10.47
C ALA A 96 6.81 13.84 11.76
N ALA A 97 6.77 13.08 12.86
CA ALA A 97 7.32 13.50 14.15
C ALA A 97 8.84 13.75 14.12
N GLN A 98 9.60 12.93 13.37
CA GLN A 98 11.04 13.15 13.17
C GLN A 98 11.34 14.44 12.39
N SER A 99 10.53 14.76 11.37
CA SER A 99 10.72 15.99 10.60
C SER A 99 10.46 17.25 11.43
N GLU A 100 9.50 17.23 12.35
CA GLU A 100 9.25 18.35 13.28
C GLU A 100 10.40 18.55 14.27
N ARG A 101 10.94 17.46 14.85
CA ARG A 101 12.10 17.54 15.76
C ARG A 101 13.33 18.17 15.11
N MET A 102 13.60 17.88 13.83
CA MET A 102 14.73 18.48 13.12
C MET A 102 14.57 19.98 12.85
N LYS A 103 13.35 20.53 12.85
CA LYS A 103 13.12 21.97 12.67
C LYS A 103 13.30 22.78 13.95
N LEU A 104 13.26 22.10 15.10
CA LEU A 104 13.32 22.72 16.44
C LEU A 104 14.73 22.63 17.07
N SER A 105 15.66 21.92 16.42
CA SER A 105 17.07 21.81 16.80
C SER A 105 17.93 22.71 15.93
#